data_AF-A0A1C7DR23-F1
#
_entry.id   AF-A0A1C7DR23-F1
#
_cell.length_a   1.000
_cell.length_b   1.000
_cell.length_c   1.000
_cell.angle_alpha   90.00
_cell.angle_beta   90.00
_cell.angle_gamma   90.00
#
_symmetry.space_group_name_H-M   'P 1'
#
loop_
_entity.id
_entity.type
_entity.pdbx_description
1 polymer ?
#
loop_
_entity_poly.entity_id
_entity_poly.type
_entity_poly.pdbx_seq_one_letter_code
_entity_poly.pdbx_strand_id
1 'polypeptide(L)'
;MKKFSLTFLLVVAMLVLAACGGSEETDTTEDEAGGSDLLTTVQEEGTLVIGTEGTYPPFTFHDASGELTGFDVEIAREVADRLGVEAEFLETQWDAMFAGLDAGRFDMVANQVGINPERQESYEFSSSYITSTAVLVVAEDNTDIKTFEDLEGKLSAQSLTSNYAETATSFGAELEGVEGFNQAIELLNSGRVDATVNDNLTVLDFMKQRPDAKVKVVDKSEDAAQSGLLFRKDSGAIVDEANKALADMIEDGTYDEISEKWFGENVLE
;
A
#
# COMPACT_ATOMS: atom_id res chain seq x y z
N MET A 1 -28.50 -47.40 -30.42
CA MET A 1 -29.70 -46.55 -30.47
C MET A 1 -30.95 -47.42 -30.43
N LYS A 2 -31.65 -47.49 -29.28
CA LYS A 2 -33.08 -47.81 -29.16
C LYS A 2 -33.51 -47.43 -27.74
N LYS A 3 -34.50 -46.54 -27.69
CA LYS A 3 -35.07 -45.81 -26.54
C LYS A 3 -35.95 -46.79 -25.71
N PHE A 4 -35.83 -46.82 -24.39
CA PHE A 4 -36.57 -46.06 -23.38
C PHE A 4 -38.09 -46.32 -23.32
N SER A 5 -38.57 -46.65 -22.10
CA SER A 5 -39.86 -46.30 -21.47
C SER A 5 -40.51 -47.54 -20.79
N LEU A 6 -40.45 -47.71 -19.46
CA LEU A 6 -41.26 -47.09 -18.38
C LEU A 6 -42.54 -47.89 -18.08
N THR A 7 -42.63 -48.58 -16.93
CA THR A 7 -43.87 -49.02 -16.24
C THR A 7 -43.44 -49.49 -14.82
N PHE A 8 -43.72 -48.71 -13.76
CA PHE A 8 -44.78 -48.97 -12.74
C PHE A 8 -44.39 -50.08 -11.72
N LEU A 9 -44.62 -50.09 -10.41
CA LEU A 9 -45.14 -49.20 -9.37
C LEU A 9 -45.10 -50.07 -8.09
N LEU A 10 -44.81 -49.45 -6.94
CA LEU A 10 -45.34 -49.79 -5.61
C LEU A 10 -44.81 -51.00 -4.79
N VAL A 11 -44.67 -50.67 -3.49
CA VAL A 11 -44.99 -51.39 -2.24
C VAL A 11 -43.86 -51.95 -1.35
N VAL A 12 -43.97 -51.53 -0.07
CA VAL A 12 -43.70 -52.19 1.22
C VAL A 12 -42.39 -51.85 1.96
N ALA A 13 -42.53 -50.86 2.84
CA ALA A 13 -42.32 -50.87 4.30
C ALA A 13 -41.41 -51.91 5.01
N MET A 14 -40.75 -51.36 6.04
CA MET A 14 -40.23 -51.97 7.28
C MET A 14 -38.93 -52.77 7.22
N LEU A 15 -37.90 -52.23 7.88
CA LEU A 15 -37.43 -52.74 9.16
C LEU A 15 -36.43 -51.78 9.81
N VAL A 16 -36.82 -51.25 10.96
CA VAL A 16 -35.92 -50.59 11.92
C VAL A 16 -35.14 -51.71 12.62
N LEU A 17 -33.82 -51.69 12.51
CA LEU A 17 -32.92 -52.46 13.37
C LEU A 17 -31.89 -51.50 13.94
N ALA A 18 -32.11 -51.15 15.21
CA ALA A 18 -31.10 -50.60 16.07
C ALA A 18 -30.01 -51.66 16.27
N ALA A 19 -28.78 -51.36 15.85
CA ALA A 19 -27.58 -52.08 16.25
C ALA A 19 -26.65 -51.06 16.93
N CYS A 20 -26.59 -51.14 18.26
CA CYS A 20 -25.51 -50.54 19.03
C CYS A 20 -24.23 -51.36 18.80
N GLY A 21 -23.09 -50.68 18.65
CA GLY A 21 -21.80 -51.28 18.93
C GLY A 21 -20.65 -50.67 18.13
N GLY A 22 -19.73 -50.01 18.84
CA GLY A 22 -18.39 -49.72 18.33
C GLY A 22 -18.00 -48.26 18.46
N SER A 23 -17.35 -47.93 19.57
CA SER A 23 -16.61 -46.69 19.76
C SER A 23 -15.40 -46.66 18.82
N GLU A 24 -15.47 -45.86 17.76
CA GLU A 24 -14.30 -45.31 17.09
C GLU A 24 -14.46 -43.79 17.13
N GLU A 25 -13.69 -43.14 18.01
CA GLU A 25 -13.38 -41.73 17.88
C GLU A 25 -12.71 -41.56 16.52
N THR A 26 -13.52 -41.15 15.54
CA THR A 26 -13.00 -40.62 14.30
C THR A 26 -12.51 -39.23 14.67
N ASP A 27 -11.20 -39.12 14.89
CA ASP A 27 -10.50 -37.84 14.88
C ASP A 27 -10.84 -37.20 13.53
N THR A 28 -11.84 -36.32 13.55
CA THR A 28 -12.07 -35.35 12.49
C THR A 28 -10.92 -34.38 12.61
N THR A 29 -9.76 -34.74 12.02
CA THR A 29 -8.92 -33.73 11.39
C THR A 29 -9.82 -33.01 10.41
N GLU A 30 -10.26 -31.83 10.81
CA GLU A 30 -10.71 -30.80 9.89
C GLU A 30 -9.56 -30.59 8.90
N ASP A 31 -9.64 -31.31 7.78
CA ASP A 31 -9.00 -30.91 6.54
C ASP A 31 -9.61 -29.54 6.20
N GLU A 32 -8.98 -28.47 6.70
CA GLU A 32 -9.11 -27.13 6.14
C GLU A 32 -8.51 -27.16 4.72
N ALA A 33 -9.35 -27.59 3.78
CA ALA A 33 -9.05 -27.48 2.38
C ALA A 33 -9.15 -26.01 1.95
N GLY A 34 -8.00 -25.35 1.82
CA GLY A 34 -7.72 -24.61 0.59
C GLY A 34 -7.52 -23.10 0.67
N GLY A 35 -6.55 -22.67 1.47
CA GLY A 35 -5.78 -21.45 1.25
C GLY A 35 -4.49 -21.60 2.03
N SER A 36 -3.34 -21.78 1.36
CA SER A 36 -2.07 -21.73 2.08
C SER A 36 -1.97 -20.35 2.72
N ASP A 37 -1.69 -20.32 4.02
CA ASP A 37 -1.33 -19.10 4.73
C ASP A 37 -0.22 -18.38 3.94
N LEU A 38 -0.39 -17.07 3.71
CA LEU A 38 0.48 -16.30 2.81
C LEU A 38 1.93 -16.36 3.29
N LEU A 39 2.14 -16.32 4.61
CA LEU A 39 3.46 -16.48 5.22
C LEU A 39 4.10 -17.83 4.86
N THR A 40 3.35 -18.93 4.97
CA THR A 40 3.83 -20.26 4.59
C THR A 40 4.22 -20.30 3.11
N THR A 41 3.41 -19.72 2.24
CA THR A 41 3.69 -19.65 0.79
C THR A 41 5.00 -18.90 0.51
N VAL A 42 5.13 -17.69 1.08
CA VAL A 42 6.34 -16.84 0.96
C VAL A 42 7.58 -17.57 1.48
N GLN A 43 7.48 -18.28 2.61
CA GLN A 43 8.60 -19.05 3.18
C GLN A 43 8.99 -20.27 2.34
N GLU A 44 8.02 -20.98 1.76
CA GLU A 44 8.28 -22.13 0.88
C GLU A 44 8.89 -21.71 -0.46
N GLU A 45 8.42 -20.60 -1.03
CA GLU A 45 8.96 -20.01 -2.25
C GLU A 45 10.29 -19.28 -2.01
N GLY A 46 10.56 -18.90 -0.76
CA GLY A 46 11.77 -18.18 -0.35
C GLY A 46 11.82 -16.74 -0.85
N THR A 47 10.69 -16.18 -1.28
CA THR A 47 10.59 -14.85 -1.89
C THR A 47 9.35 -14.13 -1.39
N LEU A 48 9.49 -12.86 -1.01
CA LEU A 48 8.39 -11.94 -0.74
C LEU A 48 8.25 -10.98 -1.92
N VAL A 49 7.12 -11.02 -2.63
CA VAL A 49 6.89 -10.16 -3.79
C VAL A 49 6.25 -8.84 -3.34
N ILE A 50 6.88 -7.71 -3.67
CA ILE A 50 6.56 -6.39 -3.11
C ILE A 50 6.19 -5.42 -4.22
N GLY A 51 4.97 -4.89 -4.18
CA GLY A 51 4.51 -3.81 -5.06
C GLY A 51 5.09 -2.46 -4.60
N THR A 52 5.64 -1.69 -5.53
CA THR A 52 6.15 -0.33 -5.31
C THR A 52 6.16 0.47 -6.62
N GLU A 53 6.31 1.79 -6.61
CA GLU A 53 6.26 2.62 -7.82
C GLU A 53 7.60 2.69 -8.56
N GLY A 54 8.72 2.84 -7.86
CA GLY A 54 10.04 3.05 -8.46
C GLY A 54 10.27 4.46 -9.02
N THR A 55 9.32 5.39 -8.81
CA THR A 55 9.34 6.77 -9.35
C THR A 55 8.97 7.87 -8.36
N TYR A 56 8.89 7.55 -7.06
CA TYR A 56 8.44 8.41 -5.97
C TYR A 56 9.55 8.61 -4.92
N PRO A 57 10.57 9.44 -5.21
CA PRO A 57 11.62 9.76 -4.24
C PRO A 57 11.06 10.62 -3.09
N PRO A 58 11.59 10.47 -1.86
CA PRO A 58 12.71 9.60 -1.47
C PRO A 58 12.29 8.17 -1.07
N PHE A 59 11.03 7.80 -1.27
CA PHE A 59 10.44 6.56 -0.77
C PHE A 59 10.76 5.33 -1.61
N THR A 60 10.55 5.42 -2.93
CA THR A 60 10.82 4.35 -3.88
C THR A 60 11.19 4.94 -5.24
N PHE A 61 12.47 4.83 -5.61
CA PHE A 61 12.97 5.44 -6.83
C PHE A 61 14.27 4.78 -7.29
N HIS A 62 14.69 5.10 -8.51
CA HIS A 62 15.97 4.67 -9.03
C HIS A 62 17.04 5.72 -8.78
N ASP A 63 18.16 5.31 -8.17
CA ASP A 63 19.30 6.21 -7.98
C ASP A 63 20.05 6.50 -9.29
N ALA A 64 21.16 7.25 -9.20
CA ALA A 64 21.97 7.58 -10.36
C ALA A 64 22.64 6.37 -11.04
N SER A 65 22.74 5.24 -10.34
CA SER A 65 23.25 3.97 -10.90
C SER A 65 22.15 3.17 -11.60
N GLY A 66 20.87 3.53 -11.38
CA GLY A 66 19.71 2.81 -11.88
C GLY A 66 19.29 1.66 -10.96
N GLU A 67 19.72 1.65 -9.69
CA GLU A 67 19.27 0.68 -8.70
C GLU A 67 18.02 1.18 -7.97
N LEU A 68 17.03 0.29 -7.79
CA LEU A 68 15.84 0.58 -7.00
C LEU A 68 16.20 0.72 -5.52
N THR A 69 15.92 1.91 -4.98
CA THR A 69 16.24 2.33 -3.63
C THR A 69 15.14 3.24 -3.08
N GLY A 70 15.37 3.78 -1.89
CA GLY A 70 14.44 4.65 -1.18
C GLY A 70 14.08 4.08 0.18
N PHE A 71 13.48 4.93 1.00
CA PHE A 71 13.12 4.60 2.37
C PHE A 71 12.21 3.35 2.45
N ASP A 72 11.13 3.31 1.69
CA ASP A 72 10.20 2.18 1.65
C ASP A 72 10.85 0.90 1.13
N VAL A 73 11.70 1.02 0.12
CA VAL A 73 12.43 -0.10 -0.47
C VAL A 73 13.37 -0.71 0.57
N GLU A 74 14.04 0.12 1.37
CA GLU A 74 14.97 -0.36 2.41
C GLU A 74 14.24 -0.95 3.62
N ILE A 75 13.14 -0.34 4.06
CA ILE A 75 12.28 -0.92 5.09
C ILE A 75 11.73 -2.28 4.64
N ALA A 76 11.21 -2.38 3.42
CA ALA A 76 10.62 -3.61 2.92
C ALA A 76 11.66 -4.72 2.69
N ARG A 77 12.88 -4.35 2.24
CA ARG A 77 14.00 -5.29 2.10
C ARG A 77 14.44 -5.84 3.46
N GLU A 78 14.56 -4.98 4.47
CA GLU A 78 14.92 -5.41 5.82
C GLU A 78 13.83 -6.30 6.46
N VAL A 79 12.54 -6.02 6.18
CA VAL A 79 11.44 -6.91 6.57
C VAL A 79 11.59 -8.30 5.93
N ALA A 80 11.84 -8.38 4.62
CA ALA A 80 12.07 -9.65 3.93
C ALA A 80 13.28 -10.41 4.48
N ASP A 81 14.39 -9.70 4.75
CA ASP A 81 15.60 -10.28 5.33
C ASP A 81 15.33 -10.90 6.72
N ARG A 82 14.53 -10.23 7.56
CA ARG A 82 14.11 -10.75 8.89
C ARG A 82 13.16 -11.93 8.80
N LEU A 83 12.34 -11.99 7.75
CA LEU A 83 11.50 -13.15 7.41
C LEU A 83 12.32 -14.33 6.85
N GLY A 84 13.59 -14.08 6.46
CA GLY A 84 14.49 -15.09 5.90
C GLY A 84 14.23 -15.41 4.43
N VAL A 85 13.68 -14.45 3.67
CA VAL A 85 13.30 -14.60 2.26
C VAL A 85 13.88 -13.46 1.41
N GLU A 86 13.97 -13.67 0.10
CA GLU A 86 14.42 -12.63 -0.84
C GLU A 86 13.30 -11.60 -1.08
N ALA A 87 13.65 -10.31 -1.13
CA ALA A 87 12.73 -9.25 -1.55
C ALA A 87 12.71 -9.12 -3.08
N GLU A 88 11.59 -9.48 -3.72
CA GLU A 88 11.37 -9.24 -5.15
C GLU A 88 10.45 -8.02 -5.34
N PHE A 89 10.97 -6.94 -5.92
CA PHE A 89 10.18 -5.74 -6.16
C PHE A 89 9.54 -5.74 -7.54
N LEU A 90 8.23 -5.49 -7.59
CA LEU A 90 7.44 -5.31 -8.82
C LEU A 90 6.94 -3.88 -8.95
N GLU A 91 7.63 -3.13 -9.79
CA GLU A 91 7.26 -1.74 -10.10
C GLU A 91 5.88 -1.66 -10.78
N THR A 92 5.00 -0.86 -10.19
CA THR A 92 3.61 -0.70 -10.61
C THR A 92 3.18 0.76 -10.42
N GLN A 93 2.52 1.33 -11.43
CA GLN A 93 1.94 2.66 -11.35
C GLN A 93 0.91 2.75 -10.21
N TRP A 94 0.89 3.86 -9.45
CA TRP A 94 0.04 4.02 -8.27
C TRP A 94 -1.44 3.62 -8.49
N ASP A 95 -2.05 4.12 -9.58
CA ASP A 95 -3.47 3.85 -9.88
C ASP A 95 -3.76 2.37 -10.24
N ALA A 96 -2.72 1.55 -10.43
CA ALA A 96 -2.83 0.11 -10.63
C ALA A 96 -2.37 -0.71 -9.41
N MET A 97 -1.89 -0.06 -8.34
CA MET A 97 -1.29 -0.73 -7.18
C MET A 97 -2.31 -1.60 -6.43
N PHE A 98 -3.44 -1.01 -6.02
CA PHE A 98 -4.49 -1.72 -5.30
C PHE A 98 -5.08 -2.89 -6.11
N ALA A 99 -5.38 -2.66 -7.39
CA ALA A 99 -5.85 -3.72 -8.27
C ALA A 99 -4.79 -4.83 -8.48
N GLY A 100 -3.50 -4.49 -8.45
CA GLY A 100 -2.41 -5.46 -8.48
C GLY A 100 -2.35 -6.31 -7.21
N LEU A 101 -2.53 -5.68 -6.05
CA LEU A 101 -2.58 -6.36 -4.75
C LEU A 101 -3.74 -7.37 -4.71
N ASP A 102 -4.93 -6.92 -5.11
CA ASP A 102 -6.17 -7.72 -5.17
C ASP A 102 -6.03 -8.91 -6.12
N ALA A 103 -5.34 -8.71 -7.24
CA ALA A 103 -5.09 -9.76 -8.23
C ALA A 103 -3.99 -10.75 -7.81
N GLY A 104 -3.36 -10.57 -6.65
CA GLY A 104 -2.27 -11.43 -6.18
C GLY A 104 -0.98 -11.24 -6.97
N ARG A 105 -0.76 -10.08 -7.59
CA ARG A 105 0.50 -9.81 -8.34
C ARG A 105 1.70 -9.63 -7.42
N PHE A 106 1.47 -9.22 -6.18
CA PHE A 106 2.46 -9.08 -5.13
C PHE A 106 1.78 -9.36 -3.78
N ASP A 107 2.57 -9.72 -2.77
CA ASP A 107 2.11 -10.15 -1.46
C ASP A 107 1.90 -8.97 -0.51
N MET A 108 2.72 -7.93 -0.69
CA MET A 108 2.76 -6.72 0.13
C MET A 108 2.96 -5.49 -0.77
N VAL A 109 2.54 -4.31 -0.33
CA VAL A 109 2.93 -3.02 -0.92
C VAL A 109 3.74 -2.20 0.07
N ALA A 110 4.86 -1.66 -0.40
CA ALA A 110 5.70 -0.68 0.29
C ALA A 110 5.83 0.57 -0.59
N ASN A 111 4.98 1.56 -0.32
CA ASN A 111 4.82 2.74 -1.18
C ASN A 111 4.14 3.92 -0.48
N GLN A 112 4.52 4.20 0.76
CA GLN A 112 4.00 5.26 1.63
C GLN A 112 2.46 5.24 1.71
N VAL A 113 1.87 4.05 1.71
CA VAL A 113 0.41 3.89 1.67
C VAL A 113 -0.19 4.41 2.98
N GLY A 114 -0.85 5.57 2.89
CA GLY A 114 -1.53 6.17 4.03
C GLY A 114 -2.61 5.25 4.61
N ILE A 115 -2.57 5.07 5.94
CA ILE A 115 -3.55 4.32 6.72
C ILE A 115 -4.79 5.20 6.89
N ASN A 116 -5.95 4.71 6.41
CA ASN A 116 -7.23 5.38 6.62
C ASN A 116 -8.37 4.36 6.80
N PRO A 117 -9.52 4.76 7.35
CA PRO A 117 -10.63 3.84 7.63
C PRO A 117 -11.15 3.12 6.38
N GLU A 118 -11.27 3.81 5.24
CA GLU A 118 -11.77 3.21 4.00
C GLU A 118 -10.86 2.09 3.48
N ARG A 119 -9.54 2.30 3.49
CA ARG A 119 -8.57 1.26 3.11
C ARG A 119 -8.57 0.12 4.12
N GLN A 120 -8.71 0.39 5.41
CA GLN A 120 -8.78 -0.65 6.45
C GLN A 120 -10.02 -1.54 6.32
N GLU A 121 -11.10 -1.08 5.67
CA GLU A 121 -12.25 -1.94 5.35
C GLU A 121 -11.88 -3.02 4.31
N SER A 122 -10.99 -2.71 3.36
CA SER A 122 -10.65 -3.59 2.24
C SER A 122 -9.31 -4.32 2.39
N TYR A 123 -8.42 -3.82 3.24
CA TYR A 123 -7.03 -4.28 3.35
C TYR A 123 -6.60 -4.49 4.80
N GLU A 124 -5.41 -5.05 4.97
CA GLU A 124 -4.69 -5.10 6.23
C GLU A 124 -3.43 -4.24 6.14
N PHE A 125 -3.07 -3.62 7.26
CA PHE A 125 -1.87 -2.81 7.37
C PHE A 125 -0.98 -3.37 8.47
N SER A 126 0.33 -3.24 8.29
CA SER A 126 1.26 -3.26 9.41
C SER A 126 1.04 -2.07 10.35
N SER A 127 1.72 -2.08 11.49
CA SER A 127 2.06 -0.87 12.25
C SER A 127 2.67 0.18 11.32
N SER A 128 2.43 1.44 11.62
CA SER A 128 3.02 2.53 10.85
C SER A 128 4.53 2.53 10.98
N TYR A 129 5.23 2.71 9.86
CA TYR A 129 6.69 2.88 9.85
C TYR A 129 7.11 4.32 9.54
N ILE A 130 6.15 5.21 9.29
CA ILE A 130 6.42 6.62 9.02
C ILE A 130 5.18 7.47 9.35
N THR A 131 5.45 8.67 9.85
CA THR A 131 4.50 9.75 10.06
C THR A 131 4.95 10.97 9.26
N SER A 132 4.04 11.55 8.49
CA SER A 132 4.32 12.65 7.55
C SER A 132 3.09 13.54 7.39
N THR A 133 3.17 14.66 6.69
CA THR A 133 2.06 15.62 6.59
C THR A 133 1.84 16.03 5.14
N ALA A 134 0.58 16.12 4.72
CA ALA A 134 0.24 16.66 3.42
C ALA A 134 0.55 18.17 3.34
N VAL A 135 1.15 18.61 2.23
CA VAL A 135 1.45 20.01 1.94
C VAL A 135 0.81 20.44 0.63
N LEU A 136 0.39 21.71 0.58
CA LEU A 136 -0.14 22.35 -0.60
C LEU A 136 0.97 23.08 -1.36
N VAL A 137 1.22 22.65 -2.60
CA VAL A 137 2.28 23.18 -3.46
C VAL A 137 1.67 23.93 -4.63
N VAL A 138 2.20 25.12 -4.89
CA VAL A 138 1.79 25.99 -6.01
C VAL A 138 3.01 26.53 -6.75
N ALA A 139 2.83 27.09 -7.93
CA ALA A 139 3.89 27.80 -8.63
C ALA A 139 4.43 28.97 -7.78
N GLU A 140 5.73 29.26 -7.88
CA GLU A 140 6.41 30.27 -7.06
C GLU A 140 5.74 31.66 -7.15
N ASP A 141 5.28 32.03 -8.35
CA ASP A 141 4.62 33.30 -8.63
C ASP A 141 3.10 33.31 -8.37
N ASN A 142 2.50 32.18 -8.02
CA ASN A 142 1.09 32.10 -7.66
C ASN A 142 0.83 32.85 -6.34
N THR A 143 -0.07 33.83 -6.35
CA THR A 143 -0.46 34.60 -5.15
C THR A 143 -1.92 34.40 -4.75
N ASP A 144 -2.65 33.60 -5.53
CA ASP A 144 -4.10 33.41 -5.41
C ASP A 144 -4.44 32.30 -4.41
N ILE A 145 -3.58 31.28 -4.30
CA ILE A 145 -3.75 30.15 -3.39
C ILE A 145 -2.74 30.28 -2.24
N LYS A 146 -3.25 30.30 -1.01
CA LYS A 146 -2.45 30.42 0.22
C LYS A 146 -2.80 29.36 1.25
N THR A 147 -4.04 28.88 1.27
CA THR A 147 -4.48 27.81 2.14
C THR A 147 -5.22 26.73 1.36
N PHE A 148 -5.46 25.58 1.99
CA PHE A 148 -6.27 24.53 1.39
C PHE A 148 -7.68 25.01 0.98
N GLU A 149 -8.29 25.94 1.74
CA GLU A 149 -9.61 26.50 1.39
C GLU A 149 -9.62 27.30 0.07
N ASP A 150 -8.46 27.78 -0.38
CA ASP A 150 -8.35 28.46 -1.68
C ASP A 150 -8.39 27.50 -2.89
N LEU A 151 -8.49 26.18 -2.65
CA LEU A 151 -8.61 25.16 -3.69
C LEU A 151 -10.00 25.06 -4.34
N GLU A 152 -11.04 25.66 -3.76
CA GLU A 152 -12.40 25.59 -4.31
C GLU A 152 -12.45 26.06 -5.77
N GLY A 153 -12.79 25.14 -6.68
CA GLY A 153 -12.85 25.38 -8.12
C GLY A 153 -11.49 25.55 -8.81
N LYS A 154 -10.37 25.24 -8.14
CA LYS A 154 -9.01 25.21 -8.72
C LYS A 154 -8.70 23.85 -9.31
N LEU A 155 -7.82 23.82 -10.31
CA LEU A 155 -7.37 22.57 -10.89
C LEU A 155 -6.11 22.05 -10.16
N SER A 156 -6.22 20.90 -9.52
CA SER A 156 -5.15 20.25 -8.76
C SER A 156 -4.65 19.00 -9.51
N ALA A 157 -3.35 18.90 -9.77
CA ALA A 157 -2.75 17.69 -10.35
C ALA A 157 -2.55 16.62 -9.29
N GLN A 158 -3.14 15.43 -9.47
CA GLN A 158 -3.10 14.34 -8.50
C GLN A 158 -3.06 12.96 -9.16
N SER A 159 -2.40 11.99 -8.53
CA SER A 159 -2.69 10.57 -8.81
C SER A 159 -4.07 10.26 -8.25
N LEU A 160 -4.99 9.80 -9.11
CA LEU A 160 -6.43 9.91 -8.85
C LEU A 160 -6.90 9.05 -7.67
N THR A 161 -6.21 7.96 -7.38
CA THR A 161 -6.53 7.06 -6.26
C THR A 161 -5.75 7.37 -4.98
N SER A 162 -5.01 8.48 -4.94
CA SER A 162 -4.24 8.88 -3.77
C SER A 162 -5.10 9.55 -2.68
N ASN A 163 -4.68 9.45 -1.43
CA ASN A 163 -5.27 10.22 -0.33
C ASN A 163 -5.10 11.75 -0.51
N TYR A 164 -4.13 12.18 -1.33
CA TYR A 164 -3.95 13.59 -1.68
C TYR A 164 -5.02 14.09 -2.67
N ALA A 165 -5.50 13.23 -3.57
CA ALA A 165 -6.66 13.51 -4.41
C ALA A 165 -7.93 13.68 -3.59
N GLU A 166 -8.16 12.81 -2.60
CA GLU A 166 -9.25 12.94 -1.63
C GLU A 166 -9.14 14.24 -0.84
N THR A 167 -7.94 14.58 -0.36
CA THR A 167 -7.67 15.83 0.36
C THR A 167 -8.04 17.03 -0.52
N ALA A 168 -7.48 17.13 -1.73
CA ALA A 168 -7.76 18.24 -2.65
C ALA A 168 -9.27 18.35 -2.98
N THR A 169 -9.94 17.23 -3.23
CA THR A 169 -11.38 17.19 -3.54
C THR A 169 -12.23 17.61 -2.34
N SER A 170 -11.83 17.27 -1.11
CA SER A 170 -12.56 17.68 0.10
C SER A 170 -12.56 19.19 0.33
N PHE A 171 -11.58 19.90 -0.25
CA PHE A 171 -11.52 21.36 -0.33
C PHE A 171 -12.08 21.94 -1.65
N GLY A 172 -12.75 21.12 -2.46
CA GLY A 172 -13.47 21.58 -3.65
C GLY A 172 -12.62 21.75 -4.92
N ALA A 173 -11.41 21.19 -4.96
CA ALA A 173 -10.61 21.19 -6.18
C ALA A 173 -11.24 20.33 -7.30
N GLU A 174 -11.07 20.76 -8.54
CA GLU A 174 -11.15 19.88 -9.70
C GLU A 174 -9.81 19.13 -9.86
N LEU A 175 -9.84 17.88 -10.35
CA LEU A 175 -8.64 17.06 -10.48
C LEU A 175 -8.17 16.96 -11.93
N GLU A 176 -6.87 17.20 -12.15
CA GLU A 176 -6.14 16.74 -13.34
C GLU A 176 -5.38 15.47 -12.96
N GLY A 177 -5.74 14.34 -13.58
CA GLY A 177 -5.08 13.06 -13.31
C GLY A 177 -3.64 13.03 -13.83
N VAL A 178 -2.71 12.62 -12.97
CA VAL A 178 -1.30 12.41 -13.33
C VAL A 178 -0.80 11.07 -12.79
N GLU A 179 0.30 10.58 -13.35
CA GLU A 179 0.94 9.33 -12.94
C GLU A 179 1.62 9.46 -11.58
N GLY A 180 2.09 10.66 -11.21
CA GLY A 180 2.72 10.90 -9.92
C GLY A 180 3.22 12.32 -9.71
N PHE A 181 3.93 12.50 -8.59
CA PHE A 181 4.41 13.80 -8.12
C PHE A 181 5.25 14.57 -9.16
N ASN A 182 6.18 13.91 -9.84
CA ASN A 182 7.03 14.57 -10.84
C ASN A 182 6.21 15.20 -11.98
N GLN A 183 5.22 14.48 -12.51
CA GLN A 183 4.33 15.00 -13.55
C GLN A 183 3.44 16.13 -13.02
N ALA A 184 2.96 16.04 -11.76
CA ALA A 184 2.22 17.14 -11.13
C ALA A 184 3.05 18.44 -11.11
N ILE A 185 4.32 18.34 -10.73
CA ILE A 185 5.24 19.49 -10.70
C ILE A 185 5.53 20.03 -12.11
N GLU A 186 5.66 19.18 -13.12
CA GLU A 186 5.79 19.63 -14.51
C GLU A 186 4.58 20.42 -14.99
N LEU A 187 3.36 19.93 -14.70
CA LEU A 187 2.13 20.63 -15.04
C LEU A 187 2.04 21.98 -14.30
N LEU A 188 2.41 22.01 -13.02
CA LEU A 188 2.41 23.21 -12.20
C LEU A 188 3.38 24.27 -12.76
N ASN A 189 4.62 23.88 -13.09
CA ASN A 189 5.62 24.78 -13.69
C ASN A 189 5.21 25.29 -15.08
N SER A 190 4.41 24.52 -15.82
CA SER A 190 3.89 24.94 -17.13
C SER A 190 2.62 25.80 -17.04
N GLY A 191 2.07 26.00 -15.85
CA GLY A 191 0.81 26.72 -15.63
C GLY A 191 -0.42 25.99 -16.15
N ARG A 192 -0.34 24.66 -16.31
CA ARG A 192 -1.47 23.81 -16.75
C ARG A 192 -2.41 23.43 -15.62
N VAL A 193 -1.93 23.51 -14.38
CA VAL A 193 -2.71 23.30 -13.14
C VAL A 193 -2.34 24.39 -12.15
N ASP A 194 -3.22 24.62 -11.17
CA ASP A 194 -3.05 25.69 -10.18
C ASP A 194 -2.25 25.23 -8.95
N ALA A 195 -2.37 23.94 -8.60
CA ALA A 195 -1.80 23.37 -7.39
C ALA A 195 -1.54 21.85 -7.50
N THR A 196 -0.84 21.31 -6.51
CA THR A 196 -0.85 19.88 -6.17
C THR A 196 -0.74 19.73 -4.65
N VAL A 197 -1.23 18.62 -4.12
CA VAL A 197 -1.13 18.25 -2.70
C VAL A 197 -0.27 17.00 -2.64
N ASN A 198 0.72 16.97 -1.76
CA ASN A 198 1.60 15.81 -1.66
C ASN A 198 2.27 15.71 -0.30
N ASP A 199 3.14 14.72 -0.12
CA ASP A 199 3.88 14.52 1.11
C ASP A 199 4.93 15.61 1.36
N ASN A 200 5.04 16.09 2.60
CA ASN A 200 6.04 17.10 2.95
C ASN A 200 7.47 16.60 2.71
N LEU A 201 7.78 15.32 2.98
CA LEU A 201 9.12 14.78 2.83
C LEU A 201 9.50 14.66 1.35
N THR A 202 8.57 14.23 0.49
CA THR A 202 8.75 14.25 -0.97
C THR A 202 9.02 15.66 -1.47
N VAL A 203 8.23 16.64 -1.04
CA VAL A 203 8.39 18.03 -1.52
C VAL A 203 9.70 18.64 -1.04
N LEU A 204 10.11 18.38 0.20
CA LEU A 204 11.38 18.84 0.75
C LEU A 204 12.58 18.21 0.01
N ASP A 205 12.55 16.90 -0.24
CA ASP A 205 13.57 16.21 -1.02
C ASP A 205 13.65 16.78 -2.45
N PHE A 206 12.51 16.96 -3.11
CA PHE A 206 12.45 17.57 -4.43
C PHE A 206 13.07 18.97 -4.47
N MET A 207 12.73 19.85 -3.51
CA MET A 207 13.29 21.20 -3.43
C MET A 207 14.79 21.19 -3.12
N LYS A 208 15.27 20.22 -2.33
CA LYS A 208 16.70 20.01 -2.06
C LYS A 208 17.45 19.56 -3.32
N GLN A 209 16.89 18.64 -4.09
CA GLN A 209 17.49 18.16 -5.33
C GLN A 209 17.38 19.17 -6.49
N ARG A 210 16.34 20.01 -6.48
CA ARG A 210 16.06 21.03 -7.50
C ARG A 210 15.88 22.40 -6.87
N PRO A 211 16.98 23.04 -6.41
CA PRO A 211 16.90 24.35 -5.74
C PRO A 211 16.39 25.48 -6.63
N ASP A 212 16.45 25.29 -7.96
CA ASP A 212 15.92 26.25 -8.95
C ASP A 212 14.45 25.96 -9.35
N ALA A 213 13.80 24.98 -8.72
CA ALA A 213 12.40 24.68 -9.00
C ALA A 213 11.50 25.85 -8.61
N LYS A 214 10.60 26.22 -9.53
CA LYS A 214 9.73 27.41 -9.38
C LYS A 214 8.40 27.04 -8.73
N VAL A 215 8.48 26.37 -7.59
CA VAL A 215 7.33 25.97 -6.79
C VAL A 215 7.55 26.35 -5.34
N LYS A 216 6.47 26.46 -4.57
CA LYS A 216 6.52 26.73 -3.14
C LYS A 216 5.41 26.00 -2.41
N VAL A 217 5.67 25.64 -1.17
CA VAL A 217 4.64 25.22 -0.22
C VAL A 217 3.95 26.47 0.33
N VAL A 218 2.62 26.51 0.29
CA VAL A 218 1.83 27.62 0.84
C VAL A 218 1.05 27.24 2.09
N ASP A 219 0.74 25.96 2.25
CA ASP A 219 0.02 25.46 3.41
C ASP A 219 0.41 24.01 3.73
N LYS A 220 0.09 23.57 4.95
CA LYS A 220 0.28 22.20 5.41
C LYS A 220 -0.93 21.73 6.24
N SER A 221 -1.27 20.46 6.10
CA SER A 221 -2.31 19.85 6.93
C SER A 221 -1.94 19.98 8.42
N GLU A 222 -2.94 20.17 9.27
CA GLU A 222 -2.74 20.12 10.74
C GLU A 222 -2.58 18.68 11.23
N ASP A 223 -3.21 17.73 10.52
CA ASP A 223 -3.14 16.31 10.83
C ASP A 223 -1.96 15.66 10.10
N ALA A 224 -1.17 14.90 10.84
CA ALA A 224 -0.17 14.00 10.29
C ALA A 224 -0.83 12.70 9.83
N ALA A 225 -0.39 12.20 8.68
CA ALA A 225 -0.76 10.91 8.13
C ALA A 225 0.30 9.87 8.49
N GLN A 226 -0.16 8.67 8.82
CA GLN A 226 0.70 7.52 9.05
C GLN A 226 0.61 6.58 7.86
N SER A 227 1.74 5.99 7.46
CA SER A 227 1.79 4.98 6.40
C SER A 227 2.30 3.65 6.92
N GLY A 228 1.73 2.58 6.37
CA GLY A 228 2.05 1.20 6.73
C GLY A 228 2.24 0.32 5.50
N LEU A 229 2.79 -0.88 5.74
CA LEU A 229 2.89 -1.91 4.72
C LEU A 229 1.49 -2.48 4.48
N LEU A 230 1.05 -2.51 3.24
CA LEU A 230 -0.31 -2.89 2.89
C LEU A 230 -0.34 -4.35 2.40
N PHE A 231 -1.31 -5.10 2.90
CA PHE A 231 -1.57 -6.49 2.55
C PHE A 231 -3.03 -6.66 2.12
N ARG A 232 -3.33 -7.75 1.43
CA ARG A 232 -4.72 -8.16 1.20
C ARG A 232 -5.43 -8.39 2.54
N LYS A 233 -6.75 -8.25 2.57
CA LYS A 233 -7.53 -8.63 3.75
C LYS A 233 -7.26 -10.08 4.14
N ASP A 234 -7.29 -10.35 5.45
CA ASP A 234 -7.13 -11.68 6.03
C ASP A 234 -5.77 -12.33 5.67
N SER A 235 -4.71 -11.51 5.49
CA SER A 235 -3.35 -12.01 5.23
C SER A 235 -2.70 -12.60 6.48
N GLY A 236 -3.26 -12.33 7.66
CA GLY A 236 -3.02 -13.11 8.87
C GLY A 236 -1.57 -13.04 9.36
N ALA A 237 -0.91 -14.19 9.46
CA ALA A 237 0.37 -14.33 10.15
C ALA A 237 1.51 -13.51 9.53
N ILE A 238 1.46 -13.24 8.21
CA ILE A 238 2.49 -12.42 7.56
C ILE A 238 2.48 -10.97 8.06
N VAL A 239 1.30 -10.44 8.40
CA VAL A 239 1.16 -9.08 8.94
C VAL A 239 1.77 -9.02 10.34
N ASP A 240 1.56 -10.05 11.16
CA ASP A 240 2.14 -10.17 12.50
C ASP A 240 3.67 -10.26 12.45
N GLU A 241 4.24 -11.07 11.54
CA GLU A 241 5.70 -11.14 11.37
C GLU A 241 6.28 -9.86 10.76
N ALA A 242 5.57 -9.17 9.86
CA ALA A 242 5.97 -7.85 9.38
C ALA A 242 5.99 -6.82 10.53
N ASN A 243 4.98 -6.83 11.40
CA ASN A 243 4.93 -5.97 12.58
C ASN A 243 6.08 -6.24 13.56
N LYS A 244 6.42 -7.51 13.74
CA LYS A 244 7.55 -7.91 14.56
C LYS A 244 8.87 -7.47 13.93
N ALA A 245 9.05 -7.64 12.62
CA ALA A 245 10.22 -7.15 11.91
C ALA A 245 10.37 -5.62 12.04
N LEU A 246 9.27 -4.86 11.91
CA LEU A 246 9.24 -3.42 12.16
C LEU A 246 9.66 -3.08 13.59
N ALA A 247 9.11 -3.78 14.59
CA ALA A 247 9.45 -3.57 16.00
C ALA A 247 10.92 -3.89 16.30
N ASP A 248 11.43 -5.00 15.77
CA ASP A 248 12.82 -5.42 15.98
C ASP A 248 13.79 -4.41 15.33
N MET A 249 13.48 -3.87 14.13
CA MET A 249 14.27 -2.80 13.49
C MET A 249 14.33 -1.53 14.35
N ILE A 250 13.23 -1.19 15.02
CA ILE A 250 13.17 -0.04 15.92
C ILE A 250 14.00 -0.33 17.18
N GLU A 251 13.90 -1.54 17.75
CA GLU A 251 14.62 -1.90 18.98
C GLU A 251 16.14 -1.96 18.79
N ASP A 252 16.60 -2.49 17.65
CA ASP A 252 18.03 -2.67 17.39
C ASP A 252 18.72 -1.46 16.73
N GLY A 253 17.96 -0.43 16.36
CA GLY A 253 18.44 0.83 15.78
C GLY A 253 18.57 0.81 14.25
N THR A 254 18.28 -0.30 13.58
CA THR A 254 18.29 -0.37 12.10
C THR A 254 17.33 0.64 11.48
N TYR A 255 16.15 0.83 12.08
CA TYR A 255 15.19 1.84 11.63
C TYR A 255 15.80 3.26 11.67
N ASP A 256 16.46 3.61 12.78
CA ASP A 256 17.08 4.94 12.95
C ASP A 256 18.15 5.20 11.88
N GLU A 257 18.97 4.20 11.55
CA GLU A 257 19.98 4.30 10.50
C GLU A 257 19.35 4.56 9.12
N ILE A 258 18.26 3.85 8.79
CA ILE A 258 17.52 4.05 7.54
C ILE A 258 16.87 5.44 7.53
N SER A 259 16.18 5.82 8.60
CA SER A 259 15.48 7.11 8.72
C SER A 259 16.45 8.29 8.59
N GLU A 260 17.57 8.27 9.31
CA GLU A 260 18.60 9.30 9.28
C GLU A 260 19.25 9.42 7.90
N LYS A 261 19.46 8.29 7.21
CA LYS A 261 20.01 8.29 5.84
C LYS A 261 19.11 9.06 4.87
N TRP A 262 17.79 8.89 4.96
CA TRP A 262 16.85 9.43 4.00
C TRP A 262 16.36 10.84 4.36
N PHE A 263 16.13 11.10 5.64
CA PHE A 263 15.51 12.34 6.10
C PHE A 263 16.42 13.19 7.00
N GLY A 264 17.50 12.61 7.55
CA GLY A 264 18.37 13.30 8.53
C GLY A 264 17.69 13.51 9.89
N GLU A 265 16.59 12.80 10.11
CA GLU A 265 15.87 12.73 11.37
C GLU A 265 15.05 11.44 11.40
N ASN A 266 14.61 11.04 12.60
CA ASN A 266 13.66 9.94 12.74
C ASN A 266 12.25 10.45 12.42
N VAL A 267 11.58 9.78 11.46
CA VAL A 267 10.23 10.13 10.98
C VAL A 267 9.14 9.13 11.39
N LEU A 268 9.36 8.35 12.45
CA LEU A 268 8.40 7.33 12.91
C LEU A 268 7.11 7.96 13.48
N GLU A 269 7.24 9.06 14.22
CA GLU A 269 6.16 9.78 14.93
C GLU A 269 6.11 11.27 14.60
#